data_AF-A0A7Y2II66-F1
#
_entry.id   AF-A0A7Y2II66-F1
#
_cell.length_a   1.000
_cell.length_b   1.000
_cell.length_c   1.000
_cell.angle_alpha   90.00
_cell.angle_beta   90.00
_cell.angle_gamma   90.00
#
_symmetry.space_group_name_H-M   'P 1'
#
loop_
_entity.id
_entity.type
_entity.pdbx_description
1 polymer ?
#
loop_
_entity_poly.entity_id
_entity_poly.type
_entity_poly.pdbx_seq_one_letter_code
_entity_poly.pdbx_strand_id
1 'polypeptide(L)'
;MNGHATGLAALDPRILEAVRPTTLSNEQLLDVPEALSPLFPWGGLQRGWQVGVSGPGAWTLTAGMMVPSLGDEGWMAVVGAPLFNLVAGAEVGLRMDRVLVVDTPPAGQWGTVVAALLEAVQVVVICPSSSIGNRDARRIAARLREQRGTLLHLDGGATWPSGLDMKLTCQTQEWEGIGQGNGYLRYRRMKVEAAGRRSAAQPRSVSLWMPGPDGPLTAAQELATVTELRYGAWGGESP
;
A
#
# COMPACT_ATOMS: atom_id res chain seq x y z
N MET A 1 -1.01 56.02 -14.95
CA MET A 1 -2.06 55.34 -14.17
C MET A 1 -1.61 53.90 -13.93
N ASN A 2 -0.83 53.67 -12.87
CA ASN A 2 -0.28 52.36 -12.53
C ASN A 2 -1.03 51.85 -11.31
N GLY A 3 -1.86 50.81 -11.50
CA GLY A 3 -2.65 50.17 -10.46
C GLY A 3 -1.80 49.27 -9.55
N HIS A 4 -2.08 49.36 -8.26
CA HIS A 4 -1.36 48.73 -7.15
C HIS A 4 -1.45 47.19 -7.16
N ALA A 5 -0.30 46.53 -7.32
CA ALA A 5 -0.08 45.15 -6.93
C ALA A 5 0.50 45.10 -5.50
N THR A 6 -0.27 45.54 -4.50
CA THR A 6 0.19 45.63 -3.09
C THR A 6 -0.77 44.89 -2.16
N GLY A 7 -1.18 43.68 -2.55
CA GLY A 7 -2.14 42.86 -1.78
C GLY A 7 -1.56 41.68 -1.01
N LEU A 8 -0.45 41.07 -1.48
CA LEU A 8 0.06 39.82 -0.90
C LEU A 8 1.29 39.97 0.00
N ALA A 9 2.07 41.04 -0.18
CA ALA A 9 3.33 41.23 0.54
C ALA A 9 3.16 41.79 1.97
N ALA A 10 1.94 42.19 2.35
CA ALA A 10 1.62 42.80 3.64
C ALA A 10 0.86 41.86 4.61
N LEU A 11 0.65 40.60 4.23
CA LEU A 11 -0.04 39.63 5.08
C LEU A 11 0.94 39.02 6.10
N ASP A 12 0.51 38.96 7.36
CA ASP A 12 1.26 38.31 8.45
C ASP A 12 1.66 36.88 8.03
N PRO A 13 2.94 36.47 8.19
CA PRO A 13 3.39 35.12 7.88
C PRO A 13 2.52 34.02 8.51
N ARG A 14 1.96 34.26 9.70
CA ARG A 14 1.05 33.30 10.37
C ARG A 14 -0.30 33.17 9.67
N ILE A 15 -0.80 34.24 9.03
CA ILE A 15 -2.01 34.21 8.21
C ILE A 15 -1.72 33.51 6.89
N LEU A 16 -0.56 33.74 6.28
CA LEU A 16 -0.11 32.98 5.11
C LEU A 16 0.06 31.48 5.41
N GLU A 17 0.52 31.13 6.61
CA GLU A 17 0.63 29.73 7.08
C GLU A 17 -0.74 29.10 7.36
N ALA A 18 -1.69 29.87 7.90
CA ALA A 18 -3.08 29.43 8.12
C ALA A 18 -3.90 29.33 6.82
N VAL A 19 -3.50 30.08 5.77
CA VAL A 19 -4.12 30.10 4.42
C VAL A 19 -3.37 29.19 3.44
N ARG A 20 -2.24 28.57 3.84
CA ARG A 20 -1.72 27.41 3.09
C ARG A 20 -2.85 26.37 3.03
N PRO A 21 -3.21 25.86 1.85
CA PRO A 21 -4.24 24.83 1.74
C PRO A 21 -3.71 23.53 2.36
N THR A 22 -3.81 23.42 3.68
CA THR A 22 -3.37 22.26 4.47
C THR A 22 -4.54 21.29 4.70
N THR A 23 -5.75 21.65 4.28
CA THR A 23 -6.97 20.87 4.49
C THR A 23 -7.44 20.07 3.26
N LEU A 24 -6.98 20.41 2.05
CA LEU A 24 -7.30 19.62 0.84
C LEU A 24 -6.35 18.43 0.61
N SER A 25 -5.14 18.45 1.18
CA SER A 25 -4.13 17.41 0.98
C SER A 25 -4.36 16.16 1.85
N ASN A 26 -4.76 16.32 3.11
CA ASN A 26 -5.04 15.18 4.00
C ASN A 26 -6.36 14.47 3.63
N GLU A 27 -7.37 15.20 3.15
CA GLU A 27 -8.61 14.61 2.62
C GLU A 27 -8.36 13.75 1.35
N GLN A 28 -7.19 13.85 0.73
CA GLN A 28 -6.81 13.06 -0.44
C GLN A 28 -5.96 11.84 -0.10
N LEU A 29 -5.51 11.68 1.15
CA LEU A 29 -4.64 10.59 1.56
C LEU A 29 -5.39 9.60 2.46
N LEU A 30 -5.14 8.33 2.18
CA LEU A 30 -5.47 7.19 3.00
C LEU A 30 -4.29 6.90 3.92
N ASP A 31 -4.58 6.78 5.21
CA ASP A 31 -3.60 6.43 6.24
C ASP A 31 -3.08 5.01 6.01
N VAL A 32 -1.76 4.86 6.09
CA VAL A 32 -1.06 3.59 6.00
C VAL A 32 -0.28 3.35 7.29
N PRO A 33 0.05 2.10 7.64
CA PRO A 33 0.93 1.82 8.77
C PRO A 33 2.24 2.59 8.65
N GLU A 34 2.78 3.05 9.78
CA GLU A 34 4.02 3.84 9.83
C GLU A 34 5.18 3.14 9.09
N ALA A 35 5.26 1.81 9.22
CA ALA A 35 6.25 0.98 8.53
C ALA A 35 6.19 1.08 6.98
N LEU A 36 5.04 1.47 6.42
CA LEU A 36 4.84 1.64 4.98
C LEU A 36 4.88 3.09 4.51
N SER A 37 4.74 4.08 5.40
CA SER A 37 4.78 5.52 5.07
C SER A 37 5.94 5.90 4.15
N PRO A 38 7.19 5.42 4.35
CA PRO A 38 8.31 5.78 3.48
C PRO A 38 8.13 5.38 2.00
N LEU A 39 7.30 4.37 1.71
CA LEU A 39 7.01 3.95 0.33
C LEU A 39 6.20 4.99 -0.44
N PHE A 40 5.49 5.88 0.27
CA PHE A 40 4.60 6.85 -0.34
C PHE A 40 5.24 8.24 -0.35
N PRO A 41 5.19 8.98 -1.47
CA PRO A 41 5.77 10.31 -1.56
C PRO A 41 5.23 11.30 -0.53
N TRP A 42 3.97 11.10 -0.08
CA TRP A 42 3.27 11.96 0.87
C TRP A 42 3.02 11.27 2.21
N GLY A 43 3.65 10.13 2.48
CA GLY A 43 3.45 9.36 3.70
C GLY A 43 2.14 8.57 3.80
N GLY A 44 1.26 8.69 2.80
CA GLY A 44 0.00 7.96 2.70
C GLY A 44 -0.40 7.64 1.26
N LEU A 45 -1.39 6.78 1.09
CA LEU A 45 -1.87 6.35 -0.22
C LEU A 45 -2.84 7.38 -0.80
N GLN A 46 -2.63 7.84 -2.04
CA GLN A 46 -3.58 8.75 -2.67
C GLN A 46 -4.91 8.08 -2.99
N ARG A 47 -6.01 8.72 -2.59
CA ARG A 47 -7.36 8.42 -3.05
C ARG A 47 -7.44 8.58 -4.58
N GLY A 48 -8.24 7.73 -5.21
CA GLY A 48 -8.39 7.69 -6.66
C GLY A 48 -7.27 6.94 -7.39
N TRP A 49 -6.25 6.42 -6.69
CA TRP A 49 -5.17 5.63 -7.29
C TRP A 49 -5.54 4.18 -7.50
N GLN A 50 -4.96 3.62 -8.55
CA GLN A 50 -4.93 2.19 -8.77
C GLN A 50 -3.55 1.66 -8.39
N VAL A 51 -3.51 0.75 -7.43
CA VAL A 51 -2.26 0.18 -6.92
C VAL A 51 -2.24 -1.32 -7.17
N GLY A 52 -1.17 -1.80 -7.80
CA GLY A 52 -0.91 -3.23 -7.94
C GLY A 52 -0.11 -3.72 -6.75
N VAL A 53 -0.48 -4.86 -6.19
CA VAL A 53 0.29 -5.53 -5.14
C VAL A 53 0.58 -6.95 -5.63
N SER A 54 1.84 -7.37 -5.56
CA SER A 54 2.26 -8.67 -6.08
C SER A 54 3.30 -9.33 -5.18
N GLY A 55 3.60 -10.60 -5.48
CA GLY A 55 4.59 -11.41 -4.78
C GLY A 55 4.02 -12.13 -3.54
N PRO A 56 4.86 -12.92 -2.86
CA PRO A 56 4.46 -13.65 -1.66
C PRO A 56 3.96 -12.68 -0.57
N GLY A 57 2.74 -12.90 -0.07
CA GLY A 57 2.15 -12.03 0.95
C GLY A 57 1.44 -10.78 0.42
N ALA A 58 1.17 -10.68 -0.89
CA ALA A 58 0.41 -9.57 -1.47
C ALA A 58 -0.90 -9.30 -0.73
N TRP A 59 -1.69 -10.34 -0.42
CA TRP A 59 -2.91 -10.20 0.37
C TRP A 59 -2.66 -9.67 1.79
N THR A 60 -1.68 -10.22 2.52
CA THR A 60 -1.32 -9.76 3.86
C THR A 60 -0.89 -8.29 3.86
N LEU A 61 -0.11 -7.87 2.86
CA LEU A 61 0.28 -6.47 2.68
C LEU A 61 -0.95 -5.59 2.41
N THR A 62 -1.79 -5.99 1.45
CA THR A 62 -3.02 -5.27 1.10
C THR A 62 -3.95 -5.10 2.31
N ALA A 63 -4.18 -6.17 3.07
CA ALA A 63 -5.01 -6.13 4.27
C ALA A 63 -4.42 -5.20 5.32
N GLY A 64 -3.17 -5.43 5.73
CA GLY A 64 -2.50 -4.65 6.77
C GLY A 64 -2.30 -3.18 6.41
N MET A 65 -2.02 -2.88 5.14
CA MET A 65 -1.90 -1.51 4.63
C MET A 65 -3.19 -0.71 4.82
N MET A 66 -4.35 -1.36 4.75
CA MET A 66 -5.65 -0.68 4.79
C MET A 66 -6.31 -0.62 6.16
N VAL A 67 -5.76 -1.31 7.16
CA VAL A 67 -6.28 -1.27 8.53
C VAL A 67 -6.44 0.17 9.07
N PRO A 68 -5.42 1.06 9.00
CA PRO A 68 -5.56 2.41 9.54
C PRO A 68 -6.62 3.24 8.82
N SER A 69 -6.70 3.12 7.50
CA SER A 69 -7.67 3.84 6.67
C SER A 69 -9.12 3.43 6.91
N LEU A 70 -9.36 2.14 7.15
CA LEU A 70 -10.72 1.63 7.38
C LEU A 70 -11.22 2.02 8.77
N GLY A 71 -10.36 1.99 9.79
CA GLY A 71 -10.77 2.23 11.17
C GLY A 71 -11.90 1.28 11.62
N ASP A 72 -12.81 1.76 12.46
CA ASP A 72 -13.89 0.95 13.03
C ASP A 72 -15.15 0.82 12.15
N GLU A 73 -15.32 1.75 11.22
CA GLU A 73 -16.54 1.88 10.41
C GLU A 73 -16.33 1.61 8.92
N GLY A 74 -15.08 1.61 8.47
CA GLY A 74 -14.74 1.41 7.08
C GLY A 74 -14.99 -0.01 6.61
N TRP A 75 -15.43 -0.11 5.36
CA TRP A 75 -15.66 -1.36 4.67
C TRP A 75 -14.66 -1.56 3.53
N MET A 76 -14.28 -2.81 3.32
CA MET A 76 -13.50 -3.26 2.17
C MET A 76 -14.30 -4.29 1.39
N ALA A 77 -14.24 -4.24 0.05
CA ALA A 77 -14.74 -5.31 -0.80
C ALA A 77 -13.59 -6.02 -1.50
N VAL A 78 -13.62 -7.35 -1.52
CA VAL A 78 -12.68 -8.21 -2.27
C VAL A 78 -13.46 -8.92 -3.36
N VAL A 79 -13.07 -8.73 -4.62
CA VAL A 79 -13.83 -9.18 -5.79
C VAL A 79 -12.99 -10.12 -6.65
N GLY A 80 -13.55 -11.31 -6.90
CA GLY A 80 -12.94 -12.29 -7.79
C GLY A 80 -11.62 -12.88 -7.29
N ALA A 81 -11.37 -12.83 -5.97
CA ALA A 81 -10.26 -13.55 -5.35
C ALA A 81 -10.83 -14.83 -4.70
N PRO A 82 -10.86 -15.99 -5.38
CA PRO A 82 -11.43 -17.21 -4.78
C PRO A 82 -10.53 -17.86 -3.73
N LEU A 83 -9.22 -17.56 -3.72
CA LEU A 83 -8.21 -18.27 -2.92
C LEU A 83 -7.41 -17.36 -1.97
N PHE A 84 -7.90 -16.16 -1.65
CA PHE A 84 -7.20 -15.31 -0.69
C PHE A 84 -7.46 -15.79 0.75
N ASN A 85 -6.46 -15.59 1.61
CA ASN A 85 -6.47 -16.14 2.96
C ASN A 85 -7.09 -15.14 3.96
N LEU A 86 -8.34 -15.36 4.37
CA LEU A 86 -9.03 -14.53 5.35
C LEU A 86 -8.29 -14.46 6.69
N VAL A 87 -7.73 -15.57 7.16
CA VAL A 87 -6.97 -15.63 8.43
C VAL A 87 -5.77 -14.69 8.38
N ALA A 88 -5.03 -14.69 7.27
CA ALA A 88 -3.87 -13.81 7.10
C ALA A 88 -4.24 -12.31 7.09
N GLY A 89 -5.47 -11.95 6.74
CA GLY A 89 -5.97 -10.59 6.90
C GLY A 89 -6.28 -10.27 8.37
N ALA A 90 -6.87 -11.21 9.09
CA ALA A 90 -7.25 -11.03 10.49
C ALA A 90 -6.02 -10.92 11.39
N GLU A 91 -4.98 -11.70 11.09
CA GLU A 91 -3.67 -11.65 11.77
C GLU A 91 -3.03 -10.27 11.72
N VAL A 92 -3.23 -9.50 10.64
CA VAL A 92 -2.70 -8.13 10.52
C VAL A 92 -3.68 -7.06 10.99
N GLY A 93 -4.79 -7.45 11.63
CA GLY A 93 -5.76 -6.54 12.24
C GLY A 93 -6.92 -6.13 11.34
N LEU A 94 -7.11 -6.74 10.17
CA LEU A 94 -8.26 -6.44 9.32
C LEU A 94 -9.54 -7.02 9.95
N ARG A 95 -10.54 -6.15 10.14
CA ARG A 95 -11.87 -6.50 10.66
C ARG A 95 -12.66 -7.31 9.64
N MET A 96 -12.65 -8.63 9.78
CA MET A 96 -13.33 -9.55 8.86
C MET A 96 -14.85 -9.39 8.82
N ASP A 97 -15.46 -8.87 9.90
CA ASP A 97 -16.87 -8.48 9.95
C ASP A 97 -17.20 -7.27 9.06
N ARG A 98 -16.18 -6.61 8.49
CA ARG A 98 -16.27 -5.44 7.60
C ARG A 98 -15.71 -5.71 6.20
N VAL A 99 -15.50 -6.98 5.84
CA VAL A 99 -15.01 -7.38 4.52
C VAL A 99 -16.14 -8.02 3.73
N LEU A 100 -16.51 -7.41 2.61
CA LEU A 100 -17.41 -8.01 1.62
C LEU A 100 -16.60 -8.91 0.69
N VAL A 101 -16.98 -10.17 0.57
CA VAL A 101 -16.37 -11.10 -0.39
C VAL A 101 -17.35 -11.31 -1.54
N VAL A 102 -16.92 -10.91 -2.73
CA VAL A 102 -17.72 -10.99 -3.96
C VAL A 102 -17.05 -11.98 -4.90
N ASP A 103 -17.83 -12.97 -5.34
CA ASP A 103 -17.36 -13.96 -6.30
C ASP A 103 -16.94 -13.31 -7.63
N THR A 104 -16.22 -14.07 -8.45
CA THR A 104 -15.67 -13.63 -9.73
C THR A 104 -16.79 -13.16 -10.65
N PRO A 105 -16.84 -11.86 -11.00
CA PRO A 105 -17.83 -11.36 -11.95
C PRO A 105 -17.64 -12.02 -13.31
N PRO A 106 -18.74 -12.35 -14.02
CA PRO A 106 -18.68 -12.77 -15.41
C PRO A 106 -17.99 -11.74 -16.30
N ALA A 107 -17.48 -12.19 -17.45
CA ALA A 107 -16.88 -11.32 -18.46
C ALA A 107 -17.86 -10.19 -18.85
N GLY A 108 -17.36 -8.95 -18.88
CA GLY A 108 -18.16 -7.75 -19.18
C GLY A 108 -19.02 -7.21 -18.02
N GLN A 109 -19.04 -7.87 -16.86
CA GLN A 109 -19.76 -7.38 -15.67
C GLN A 109 -18.85 -6.71 -14.63
N TRP A 110 -17.52 -6.89 -14.74
CA TRP A 110 -16.54 -6.27 -13.85
C TRP A 110 -16.74 -4.76 -13.70
N GLY A 111 -16.94 -4.05 -14.82
CA GLY A 111 -17.16 -2.61 -14.81
C GLY A 111 -18.40 -2.17 -14.03
N THR A 112 -19.45 -2.99 -14.01
CA THR A 112 -20.68 -2.70 -13.25
C THR A 112 -20.51 -3.04 -11.76
N VAL A 113 -19.98 -4.23 -11.46
CA VAL A 113 -19.80 -4.70 -10.07
C VAL A 113 -18.84 -3.81 -9.31
N VAL A 114 -17.65 -3.53 -9.86
CA VAL A 114 -16.64 -2.70 -9.20
C VAL A 114 -17.13 -1.26 -9.03
N ALA A 115 -17.84 -0.72 -10.02
CA ALA A 115 -18.43 0.63 -9.92
C ALA A 115 -19.43 0.74 -8.76
N ALA A 116 -20.34 -0.23 -8.62
CA ALA A 116 -21.31 -0.24 -7.52
C ALA A 116 -20.63 -0.36 -6.16
N LEU A 117 -19.56 -1.15 -6.06
CA LEU A 117 -18.80 -1.27 -4.81
C LEU A 117 -18.04 0.02 -4.46
N LEU A 118 -17.46 0.71 -5.45
CA LEU A 118 -16.79 2.00 -5.22
C LEU A 118 -17.73 3.09 -4.70
N GLU A 119 -19.04 2.94 -4.86
CA GLU A 119 -20.06 3.84 -4.27
C GLU A 119 -20.43 3.45 -2.84
N ALA A 120 -20.16 2.21 -2.42
CA ALA A 120 -20.61 1.65 -1.15
C ALA A 120 -19.50 1.45 -0.11
N VAL A 121 -18.25 1.25 -0.55
CA VAL A 121 -17.11 0.93 0.32
C VAL A 121 -15.90 1.83 0.04
N GLN A 122 -15.02 1.96 1.03
CA GLN A 122 -13.84 2.84 0.92
C GLN A 122 -12.75 2.24 0.02
N VAL A 123 -12.58 0.91 0.07
CA VAL A 123 -11.52 0.18 -0.63
C VAL A 123 -12.12 -1.00 -1.39
N VAL A 124 -11.79 -1.09 -2.67
CA VAL A 124 -12.10 -2.25 -3.50
C VAL A 124 -10.80 -2.94 -3.90
N VAL A 125 -10.73 -4.24 -3.61
CA VAL A 125 -9.63 -5.12 -3.97
C VAL A 125 -10.12 -6.05 -5.07
N ILE A 126 -9.36 -6.19 -6.16
CA ILE A 126 -9.71 -7.04 -7.28
C ILE A 126 -8.59 -8.03 -7.59
N CYS A 127 -8.98 -9.22 -8.06
CA CYS A 127 -8.06 -10.22 -8.58
C CYS A 127 -8.65 -10.90 -9.81
N PRO A 128 -8.77 -10.22 -10.96
CA PRO A 128 -9.39 -10.82 -12.13
C PRO A 128 -8.69 -12.12 -12.56
N SER A 129 -9.48 -13.15 -12.87
CA SER A 129 -8.98 -14.43 -13.39
C SER A 129 -8.66 -14.37 -14.89
N SER A 130 -9.06 -13.30 -15.57
CA SER A 130 -8.76 -13.04 -16.98
C SER A 130 -8.63 -11.54 -17.22
N SER A 131 -8.09 -11.16 -18.38
CA SER A 131 -7.84 -9.75 -18.71
C SER A 131 -9.13 -8.93 -18.74
N ILE A 132 -9.11 -7.77 -18.09
CA ILE A 132 -10.21 -6.82 -18.09
C ILE A 132 -10.20 -6.02 -19.40
N GLY A 133 -11.34 -6.00 -20.09
CA GLY A 133 -11.49 -5.23 -21.31
C GLY A 133 -11.33 -3.72 -21.10
N ASN A 134 -10.79 -3.01 -22.10
CA ASN A 134 -10.57 -1.57 -22.07
C ASN A 134 -11.80 -0.75 -21.65
N ARG A 135 -13.00 -1.17 -22.07
CA ARG A 135 -14.26 -0.49 -21.72
C ARG A 135 -14.52 -0.52 -20.21
N ASP A 136 -14.38 -1.69 -19.60
CA ASP A 136 -14.59 -1.87 -18.15
C ASP A 136 -13.51 -1.15 -17.36
N ALA A 137 -12.24 -1.28 -17.75
CA ALA A 137 -11.13 -0.59 -17.10
C ALA A 137 -11.31 0.94 -17.11
N ARG A 138 -11.77 1.51 -18.24
CA ARG A 138 -12.08 2.96 -18.33
C ARG A 138 -13.24 3.36 -17.45
N ARG A 139 -14.32 2.56 -17.42
CA ARG A 139 -15.48 2.81 -16.56
C ARG A 139 -15.09 2.79 -15.08
N ILE A 140 -14.31 1.78 -14.67
CA ILE A 140 -13.80 1.66 -13.30
C ILE A 140 -12.90 2.85 -12.96
N ALA A 141 -11.97 3.22 -13.85
CA ALA A 141 -11.08 4.36 -13.63
C ALA A 141 -11.83 5.70 -13.53
N ALA A 142 -12.91 5.89 -14.28
CA ALA A 142 -13.76 7.08 -14.16
C ALA A 142 -14.45 7.11 -12.78
N ARG A 143 -15.12 6.01 -12.41
CA ARG A 143 -15.82 5.90 -11.12
C ARG A 143 -14.89 6.03 -9.91
N LEU A 144 -13.70 5.46 -9.99
CA LEU A 144 -12.68 5.57 -8.94
C LEU A 144 -12.29 7.02 -8.67
N ARG A 145 -12.19 7.85 -9.72
CA ARG A 145 -11.89 9.28 -9.59
C ARG A 145 -13.07 10.08 -9.06
N GLU A 146 -14.28 9.77 -9.52
CA GLU A 146 -15.51 10.42 -9.09
C GLU A 146 -15.78 10.18 -7.60
N GLN A 147 -15.65 8.94 -7.14
CA GLN A 147 -15.93 8.55 -5.75
C GLN A 147 -14.73 8.76 -4.82
N ARG A 148 -13.56 9.13 -5.35
CA ARG A 148 -12.30 9.22 -4.61
C ARG A 148 -11.99 7.94 -3.80
N GLY A 149 -12.45 6.79 -4.29
CA GLY A 149 -12.17 5.49 -3.68
C GLY A 149 -10.76 5.00 -3.97
N THR A 150 -10.41 3.81 -3.46
CA THR A 150 -9.12 3.17 -3.74
C THR A 150 -9.33 1.80 -4.36
N LEU A 151 -8.58 1.52 -5.44
CA LEU A 151 -8.62 0.24 -6.14
C LEU A 151 -7.26 -0.47 -6.04
N LEU A 152 -7.26 -1.65 -5.43
CA LEU A 152 -6.08 -2.49 -5.26
C LEU A 152 -6.17 -3.73 -6.14
N HIS A 153 -5.09 -4.08 -6.83
CA HIS A 153 -5.00 -5.25 -7.71
C HIS A 153 -4.06 -6.29 -7.10
N LEU A 154 -4.56 -7.45 -6.68
CA LEU A 154 -3.76 -8.49 -6.02
C LEU A 154 -2.84 -9.29 -6.97
N ASP A 155 -3.02 -9.13 -8.27
CA ASP A 155 -2.21 -9.75 -9.33
C ASP A 155 -1.09 -8.81 -9.83
N GLY A 156 -0.82 -7.70 -9.11
CA GLY A 156 0.09 -6.65 -9.56
C GLY A 156 -0.37 -5.88 -10.80
N GLY A 157 -1.64 -6.02 -11.20
CA GLY A 157 -2.22 -5.42 -12.40
C GLY A 157 -1.92 -6.19 -13.69
N ALA A 158 -1.54 -7.47 -13.61
CA ALA A 158 -1.20 -8.29 -14.77
C ALA A 158 -2.37 -8.42 -15.76
N THR A 159 -3.60 -8.42 -15.25
CA THR A 159 -4.82 -8.52 -16.05
C THR A 159 -5.38 -7.16 -16.49
N TRP A 160 -4.73 -6.06 -16.13
CA TRP A 160 -5.22 -4.71 -16.40
C TRP A 160 -4.67 -4.13 -17.71
N PRO A 161 -5.50 -3.49 -18.55
CA PRO A 161 -5.08 -3.06 -19.89
C PRO A 161 -4.23 -1.78 -19.91
N SER A 162 -4.02 -1.13 -18.77
CA SER A 162 -3.31 0.15 -18.69
C SER A 162 -2.36 0.20 -17.50
N GLY A 163 -1.39 1.11 -17.53
CA GLY A 163 -0.46 1.30 -16.41
C GLY A 163 -1.17 1.80 -15.15
N LEU A 164 -0.89 1.13 -14.03
CA LEU A 164 -1.32 1.52 -12.68
C LEU A 164 -0.58 2.77 -12.20
N ASP A 165 -1.06 3.40 -11.14
CA ASP A 165 -0.40 4.57 -10.54
C ASP A 165 0.83 4.16 -9.72
N MET A 166 0.76 3.00 -9.09
CA MET A 166 1.85 2.42 -8.31
C MET A 166 1.77 0.89 -8.32
N LYS A 167 2.92 0.24 -8.16
CA LYS A 167 3.06 -1.19 -7.93
C LYS A 167 3.89 -1.42 -6.67
N LEU A 168 3.42 -2.32 -5.81
CA LEU A 168 4.09 -2.80 -4.61
C LEU A 168 4.46 -4.26 -4.83
N THR A 169 5.74 -4.57 -4.77
CA THR A 169 6.25 -5.94 -4.92
C THR A 169 6.75 -6.45 -3.59
N CYS A 170 6.19 -7.57 -3.12
CA CYS A 170 6.59 -8.23 -1.88
C CYS A 170 7.63 -9.30 -2.15
N GLN A 171 8.67 -9.37 -1.33
CA GLN A 171 9.69 -10.42 -1.35
C GLN A 171 9.96 -10.90 0.07
N THR A 172 9.88 -12.22 0.29
CA THR A 172 10.23 -12.82 1.58
C THR A 172 11.74 -12.91 1.72
N GLN A 173 12.25 -12.45 2.86
CA GLN A 173 13.67 -12.53 3.20
C GLN A 173 13.92 -13.68 4.17
N GLU A 174 13.19 -13.69 5.29
CA GLU A 174 13.46 -14.60 6.40
C GLU A 174 12.19 -14.92 7.19
N TRP A 175 12.11 -16.13 7.74
CA TRP A 175 11.04 -16.55 8.63
C TRP A 175 11.56 -16.78 10.05
N GLU A 176 10.71 -16.45 11.02
CA GLU A 176 11.00 -16.56 12.43
C GLU A 176 9.93 -17.40 13.15
N GLY A 177 10.30 -17.99 14.29
CA GLY A 177 9.37 -18.71 15.17
C GLY A 177 9.69 -20.18 15.45
N ILE A 178 10.69 -20.77 14.77
CA ILE A 178 11.09 -22.16 14.99
C ILE A 178 12.14 -22.36 16.10
N GLY A 179 12.70 -21.27 16.66
CA GLY A 179 13.62 -21.32 17.80
C GLY A 179 14.75 -22.35 17.61
N GLN A 180 14.80 -23.36 18.49
CA GLN A 180 15.77 -24.47 18.44
C GLN A 180 15.41 -25.60 17.44
N GLY A 181 14.55 -25.35 16.46
CA GLY A 181 14.12 -26.32 15.45
C GLY A 181 12.79 -27.02 15.73
N ASN A 182 12.04 -26.58 16.75
CA ASN A 182 10.70 -27.09 17.06
C ASN A 182 9.74 -25.90 17.23
N GLY A 183 8.59 -25.91 16.57
CA GLY A 183 7.59 -24.83 16.62
C GLY A 183 6.87 -24.65 15.29
N TYR A 184 6.31 -23.45 15.09
CA TYR A 184 5.68 -23.03 13.82
C TYR A 184 6.22 -21.65 13.43
N LEU A 185 6.23 -21.35 12.13
CA LEU A 185 6.62 -20.03 11.63
C LEU A 185 5.57 -19.02 12.09
N ARG A 186 6.01 -17.94 12.76
CA ARG A 186 5.13 -16.96 13.41
C ARG A 186 5.05 -15.65 12.64
N TYR A 187 6.21 -15.15 12.23
CA TYR A 187 6.33 -13.89 11.51
C TYR A 187 7.48 -13.99 10.50
N ARG A 188 7.50 -13.07 9.54
CA ARG A 188 8.54 -13.06 8.50
C ARG A 188 8.98 -11.66 8.17
N ARG A 189 10.27 -11.54 7.88
CA ARG A 189 10.87 -10.34 7.35
C ARG A 189 10.59 -10.28 5.85
N MET A 190 10.05 -9.15 5.41
CA MET A 190 9.65 -8.88 4.04
C MET A 190 10.31 -7.61 3.56
N LYS A 191 10.81 -7.63 2.32
CA LYS A 191 11.10 -6.41 1.57
C LYS A 191 9.88 -6.06 0.74
N VAL A 192 9.46 -4.80 0.81
CA VAL A 192 8.43 -4.26 -0.09
C VAL A 192 9.06 -3.16 -0.91
N GLU A 193 8.93 -3.29 -2.22
CA GLU A 193 9.43 -2.32 -3.20
C GLU A 193 8.26 -1.62 -3.87
N ALA A 194 8.26 -0.29 -3.84
CA ALA A 194 7.30 0.56 -4.52
C ALA A 194 7.93 1.13 -5.79
N ALA A 195 7.22 0.96 -6.91
CA ALA A 195 7.54 1.59 -8.18
C ALA A 195 6.27 2.19 -8.77
N GLY A 196 6.29 3.46 -9.12
CA GLY A 196 5.12 4.15 -9.68
C GLY A 196 5.49 5.07 -10.82
N ARG A 197 4.60 6.02 -11.09
CA ARG A 197 4.77 7.06 -12.10
C ARG A 197 4.58 8.44 -11.48
N ARG A 198 5.02 9.49 -12.19
CA ARG A 198 4.85 10.88 -11.77
C ARG A 198 5.49 11.11 -10.39
N SER A 199 4.74 11.56 -9.40
CA SER A 199 5.23 11.76 -8.03
C SER A 199 5.71 10.48 -7.34
N ALA A 200 5.27 9.29 -7.78
CA ALA A 200 5.78 7.99 -7.33
C ALA A 200 6.81 7.38 -8.29
N ALA A 201 7.42 8.17 -9.19
CA ALA A 201 8.39 7.65 -10.16
C ALA A 201 9.71 7.19 -9.52
N GLN A 202 10.12 7.80 -8.41
CA GLN A 202 11.31 7.37 -7.68
C GLN A 202 11.02 6.03 -6.97
N PRO A 203 11.76 4.94 -7.28
CA PRO A 203 11.59 3.69 -6.57
C PRO A 203 11.91 3.83 -5.09
N ARG A 204 11.14 3.18 -4.24
CA ARG A 204 11.33 3.17 -2.77
C ARG A 204 11.22 1.76 -2.25
N SER A 205 11.88 1.47 -1.14
CA SER A 205 11.77 0.17 -0.49
C SER A 205 11.81 0.27 1.02
N VAL A 206 11.11 -0.64 1.69
CA VAL A 206 11.17 -0.80 3.15
C VAL A 206 11.33 -2.28 3.50
N SER A 207 11.91 -2.53 4.67
CA SER A 207 11.87 -3.85 5.32
C SER A 207 10.86 -3.81 6.47
N LEU A 208 9.98 -4.80 6.53
CA LEU A 208 8.98 -4.93 7.59
C LEU A 208 8.77 -6.38 8.01
N TRP A 209 8.22 -6.58 9.21
CA TRP A 209 7.67 -7.85 9.64
C TRP A 209 6.21 -7.97 9.18
N MET A 210 5.86 -9.07 8.50
CA MET A 210 4.53 -9.28 7.93
C MET A 210 4.10 -10.77 7.86
N PRO A 211 3.22 -11.25 8.76
CA PRO A 211 2.69 -10.53 9.91
C PRO A 211 3.82 -10.11 10.86
N GLY A 212 3.58 -9.06 11.66
CA GLY A 212 4.50 -8.68 12.72
C GLY A 212 4.45 -9.65 13.90
N PRO A 213 5.37 -9.54 14.87
CA PRO A 213 5.36 -10.38 16.07
C PRO A 213 4.04 -10.35 16.84
N ASP A 214 3.36 -9.20 16.83
CA ASP A 214 2.07 -8.97 17.49
C ASP A 214 0.88 -8.99 16.51
N GLY A 215 1.12 -9.38 15.25
CA GLY A 215 0.11 -9.41 14.18
C GLY A 215 0.28 -8.29 13.14
N PRO A 216 0.02 -7.01 13.49
CA PRO A 216 0.13 -5.88 12.58
C PRO A 216 1.50 -5.71 11.92
N LEU A 217 1.56 -4.95 10.83
CA LEU A 217 2.80 -4.65 10.12
C LEU A 217 3.71 -3.75 10.98
N THR A 218 4.95 -4.17 11.21
CA THR A 218 5.94 -3.39 11.97
C THR A 218 7.24 -3.24 11.21
N ALA A 219 7.95 -2.12 11.40
CA ALA A 219 9.22 -1.91 10.74
C ALA A 219 10.25 -2.97 11.18
N ALA A 220 10.95 -3.56 10.22
CA ALA A 220 12.09 -4.42 10.50
C ALA A 220 13.34 -3.56 10.37
N GLN A 221 14.04 -3.28 11.48
CA GLN A 221 15.31 -2.58 11.41
C GLN A 221 16.24 -3.30 10.43
N GLU A 222 16.84 -2.53 9.52
CA GLU A 222 17.96 -3.01 8.72
C GLU A 222 19.10 -3.27 9.71
N LEU A 223 19.40 -4.54 9.96
CA LEU A 223 20.62 -4.89 10.69
C LEU A 223 21.75 -4.36 9.82
N ALA A 224 22.57 -3.46 10.36
CA ALA A 224 23.69 -2.89 9.65
C ALA A 224 24.48 -4.01 8.97
N THR A 225 24.83 -3.82 7.70
CA THR A 225 25.66 -4.77 6.95
C THR A 225 26.88 -5.11 7.79
N VAL A 226 27.01 -6.38 8.19
CA VAL A 226 28.17 -6.87 8.94
C VAL A 226 29.39 -6.61 8.07
N THR A 227 30.12 -5.55 8.37
CA THR A 227 31.42 -5.31 7.76
C THR A 227 32.38 -6.23 8.48
N GLU A 228 32.85 -7.28 7.81
CA GLU A 228 33.93 -8.09 8.34
C GLU A 228 35.11 -7.17 8.67
N LEU A 229 35.41 -7.02 9.96
CA LEU A 229 36.62 -6.35 10.39
C LEU A 229 37.78 -7.23 9.94
N ARG A 230 38.48 -6.80 8.88
CA ARG A 230 39.78 -7.36 8.52
C ARG A 230 40.70 -7.13 9.71
N TYR A 231 40.92 -8.17 10.51
CA TYR A 231 42.01 -8.18 11.47
C TYR A 231 43.31 -8.08 10.66
N GLY A 232 43.90 -6.88 10.66
CA GLY A 232 45.24 -6.67 10.15
C GLY A 232 46.19 -7.59 10.91
N ALA A 233 46.95 -8.40 10.17
CA ALA A 233 48.00 -9.22 10.73
C ALA A 233 48.95 -8.30 11.52
N TRP A 234 49.00 -8.48 12.84
CA TRP A 234 50.06 -7.90 13.65
C TRP A 234 51.36 -8.58 13.23
N GLY A 235 52.14 -7.88 12.41
CA GLY A 235 53.50 -8.25 12.08
C GLY A 235 54.34 -8.21 13.35
N GLY A 236 54.58 -9.39 13.92
CA GLY A 236 55.64 -9.58 14.89
C GLY A 236 56.98 -9.64 14.16
N GLU A 237 57.70 -8.53 14.11
CA GLU A 237 59.15 -8.59 14.01
C GLU A 237 59.66 -9.23 15.31
N SER A 238 60.23 -10.43 15.20
CA SER A 238 61.08 -10.99 16.25
C SER A 238 62.52 -10.49 16.07
N PRO A 239 63.24 -10.24 17.18
CA PRO A 239 64.57 -9.61 17.19
C PRO A 239 65.68 -10.49 16.60
#